data_AF-A0A316USK8-F1
#
_entry.id   AF-A0A316USK8-F1
#
_cell.length_a   1.000
_cell.length_b   1.000
_cell.length_c   1.000
_cell.angle_alpha   90.00
_cell.angle_beta   90.00
_cell.angle_gamma   90.00
#
_symmetry.space_group_name_H-M   'P 1'
#
loop_
_entity.id
_entity.type
_entity.pdbx_description
1 polymer ?
#
loop_
_entity_poly.entity_id
_entity_poly.type
_entity_poly.pdbx_seq_one_letter_code
_entity_poly.pdbx_strand_id
1 'polypeptide(L)'
;MGITSSSPSSSIDPQRYAALGLTHVQYDPEDSFAKLLAIVTLSPIFLLCSYATIIIYRRELTFLNALIGQLGNEGLNWGLKRLIRQPRPTTHLGKGYGMPSSHSQFLGFFCSFFLAHFYLHHPKAARPRTLVNTMRRVEHWFAMLAIVGLTGLTCYSRWHLSYHSGLQVGIGLGIGLVVGAGYYYLTEYLPRQPIRLPAPLGSPASSPKARRATARDTGNNSGSRRRKPSSPSPSPPVSGQKRHRRRSSLAASLMPELHPSPPLRQLILDHPFAVAFRLRDSWTVWLDGGIEGEYEAWRQEWERRRRPAGGTPVGSRDEPLAAGGLIETNQKASLAAPAAAAALASITGSSSSSSSTTSSEPHLSHIIHTLRLASLCPSTKTAFCVGCVIASPHTGRVLATGYSRETGDERNEHAEQVALGKLAESTCEAGEGEGVVELDLYTSMEPCSERLSGALPCVQRILAFNDEQKRAPRLRPMRITRVFQALQEPDDFIATNVSAGLLRDNNIKLTTVLPPAGERNGEGSWIEREALRLAKHGHPDQPVEREGDSIGWREAKGGR
;
A
#
# COMPACT_ATOMS: atom_id res chain seq x y z
N MET A 1 -28.08 77.81 12.91
CA MET A 1 -28.05 76.38 13.23
C MET A 1 -27.49 75.64 12.03
N GLY A 2 -26.17 75.40 12.02
CA GLY A 2 -25.50 74.65 10.96
C GLY A 2 -25.14 73.27 11.48
N ILE A 3 -25.75 72.24 10.90
CA ILE A 3 -25.43 70.84 11.16
C ILE A 3 -24.20 70.51 10.30
N THR A 4 -23.03 70.39 10.92
CA THR A 4 -21.84 69.82 10.26
C THR A 4 -21.85 68.32 10.47
N SER A 5 -22.09 67.60 9.37
CA SER A 5 -21.92 66.15 9.26
C SER A 5 -20.44 65.79 9.41
N SER A 6 -20.07 65.16 10.53
CA SER A 6 -18.76 64.54 10.71
C SER A 6 -18.74 63.17 10.02
N SER A 7 -18.02 63.09 8.89
CA SER A 7 -17.59 61.83 8.30
C SER A 7 -16.64 61.12 9.28
N PRO A 8 -16.77 59.81 9.55
CA PRO A 8 -15.84 59.09 10.40
C PRO A 8 -14.58 58.77 9.59
N SER A 9 -13.64 59.70 9.52
CA SER A 9 -12.26 59.39 9.14
C SER A 9 -11.60 58.67 10.32
N SER A 10 -11.52 57.34 10.25
CA SER A 10 -10.76 56.51 11.18
C SER A 10 -9.26 56.86 11.09
N SER A 11 -8.82 57.84 11.88
CA SER A 11 -7.41 58.13 12.10
C SER A 11 -6.81 57.00 12.95
N ILE A 12 -6.15 56.06 12.27
CA ILE A 12 -5.39 54.98 12.90
C ILE A 12 -4.19 55.60 13.65
N ASP A 13 -4.17 55.47 14.98
CA ASP A 13 -3.11 55.98 15.87
C ASP A 13 -1.96 54.96 16.00
N PRO A 14 -0.72 55.27 15.54
CA PRO A 14 0.41 54.35 15.56
C PRO A 14 0.84 53.89 16.96
N GLN A 15 0.48 54.63 18.03
CA GLN A 15 0.86 54.29 19.40
C GLN A 15 0.02 53.14 20.01
N ARG A 16 -1.05 52.72 19.33
CA ARG A 16 -2.00 51.72 19.85
C ARG A 16 -1.70 50.28 19.45
N TYR A 17 -0.72 50.02 18.60
CA TYR A 17 -0.48 48.67 18.06
C TYR A 17 0.45 47.82 18.95
N ALA A 18 0.03 46.60 19.27
CA ALA A 18 0.85 45.57 19.91
C ALA A 18 1.44 44.61 18.86
N ALA A 19 2.69 44.16 19.05
CA ALA A 19 3.34 43.22 18.13
C ALA A 19 3.32 41.79 18.70
N LEU A 20 3.02 40.80 17.85
CA LEU A 20 3.09 39.40 18.22
C LEU A 20 4.57 38.95 18.27
N GLY A 21 5.05 38.60 19.46
CA GLY A 21 6.49 38.43 19.75
C GLY A 21 7.26 37.42 18.87
N LEU A 22 6.57 36.46 18.25
CA LEU A 22 7.19 35.44 17.39
C LEU A 22 7.52 35.97 15.98
N THR A 23 6.79 36.96 15.47
CA THR A 23 6.86 37.37 14.04
C THR A 23 6.64 38.86 13.78
N HIS A 24 6.51 39.66 14.85
CA HIS A 24 6.33 41.11 14.80
C HIS A 24 5.11 41.55 13.95
N VAL A 25 4.01 40.79 14.02
CA VAL A 25 2.71 41.20 13.43
C VAL A 25 2.04 42.18 14.39
N GLN A 26 1.84 43.41 13.92
CA GLN A 26 1.15 44.48 14.65
C GLN A 26 -0.37 44.34 14.54
N TYR A 27 -1.08 44.44 15.65
CA TYR A 27 -2.55 44.43 15.76
C TYR A 27 -3.02 45.36 16.89
N ASP A 28 -4.28 45.77 16.85
CA ASP A 28 -4.90 46.57 17.92
C ASP A 28 -5.24 45.65 19.12
N PRO A 29 -4.65 45.85 20.31
CA PRO A 29 -4.87 45.00 21.47
C PRO A 29 -6.28 45.14 22.08
N GLU A 30 -6.99 46.24 21.80
CA GLU A 30 -8.36 46.45 22.27
C GLU A 30 -9.37 45.59 21.45
N ASP A 31 -9.00 45.19 20.23
CA ASP A 31 -9.77 44.26 19.42
C ASP A 31 -9.32 42.81 19.66
N SER A 32 -10.07 42.10 20.50
CA SER A 32 -9.86 40.67 20.77
C SER A 32 -9.90 39.80 19.50
N PHE A 33 -10.64 40.22 18.47
CA PHE A 33 -10.71 39.53 17.18
C PHE A 33 -9.45 39.78 16.33
N ALA A 34 -8.88 40.99 16.38
CA ALA A 34 -7.63 41.31 15.70
C ALA A 34 -6.46 40.44 16.16
N LYS A 35 -6.39 40.08 17.46
CA LYS A 35 -5.39 39.14 17.98
C LYS A 35 -5.48 37.76 17.35
N LEU A 36 -6.70 37.21 17.24
CA LEU A 36 -6.91 35.91 16.58
C LEU A 36 -6.52 35.98 15.10
N LEU A 37 -6.94 37.05 14.40
CA LEU A 37 -6.61 37.26 13.00
C LEU A 37 -5.09 37.45 12.79
N ALA A 38 -4.37 38.06 13.74
CA ALA A 38 -2.92 38.16 13.68
C ALA A 38 -2.25 36.78 13.73
N ILE A 39 -2.74 35.87 14.58
CA ILE A 39 -2.25 34.48 14.64
C ILE A 39 -2.50 33.73 13.33
N VAL A 40 -3.69 33.89 12.73
CA VAL A 40 -4.03 33.27 11.43
C VAL A 40 -3.03 33.64 10.35
N THR A 41 -2.40 34.80 10.46
CA THR A 41 -1.49 35.30 9.42
C THR A 41 -0.15 34.61 9.42
N LEU A 42 0.14 33.82 10.46
CA LEU A 42 1.28 32.91 10.54
C LEU A 42 1.05 31.61 9.76
N SER A 43 -0.16 31.39 9.23
CA SER A 43 -0.50 30.16 8.50
C SER A 43 0.48 29.81 7.37
N PRO A 44 1.03 30.73 6.55
CA PRO A 44 2.01 30.34 5.53
C PRO A 44 3.28 29.71 6.12
N ILE A 45 3.75 30.22 7.26
CA ILE A 45 4.95 29.71 7.94
C ILE A 45 4.66 28.31 8.49
N PHE A 46 3.53 28.14 9.18
CA PHE A 46 3.13 26.83 9.70
C PHE A 46 2.86 25.81 8.59
N LEU A 47 2.30 26.23 7.47
CA LEU A 47 2.11 25.38 6.29
C LEU A 47 3.45 24.97 5.69
N LEU A 48 4.45 25.86 5.64
CA LEU A 48 5.79 25.51 5.16
C LEU A 48 6.48 24.49 6.08
N CYS A 49 6.37 24.67 7.41
CA CYS A 49 6.84 23.67 8.36
C CYS A 49 6.09 22.34 8.20
N SER A 50 4.77 22.38 8.02
CA SER A 50 3.95 21.19 7.78
C SER A 50 4.36 20.46 6.50
N TYR A 51 4.62 21.17 5.39
CA TYR A 51 5.16 20.60 4.17
C TYR A 51 6.47 19.85 4.43
N ALA A 52 7.43 20.50 5.09
CA ALA A 52 8.73 19.88 5.38
C ALA A 52 8.57 18.60 6.22
N THR A 53 7.76 18.65 7.28
CA THR A 53 7.49 17.49 8.14
C THR A 53 6.84 16.34 7.36
N ILE A 54 5.81 16.62 6.55
CA ILE A 54 5.12 15.59 5.76
C ILE A 54 6.05 15.02 4.69
N ILE A 55 6.87 15.83 4.04
CA ILE A 55 7.83 15.37 3.04
C ILE A 55 8.88 14.46 3.68
N ILE A 56 9.41 14.80 4.86
CA ILE A 56 10.40 13.97 5.55
C ILE A 56 9.78 12.63 5.99
N TYR A 57 8.58 12.67 6.58
CA TYR A 57 7.94 11.50 7.15
C TYR A 57 7.31 10.60 6.08
N ARG A 58 6.54 11.18 5.15
CA ARG A 58 5.82 10.42 4.12
C ARG A 58 6.59 10.27 2.82
N ARG A 59 7.54 11.15 2.51
CA ARG A 59 8.35 11.10 1.26
C ARG A 59 7.50 11.01 -0.01
N GLU A 60 6.35 11.67 0.00
CA GLU A 60 5.37 11.66 -1.08
C GLU A 60 5.67 12.73 -2.13
N LEU A 61 5.79 12.31 -3.39
CA LEU A 61 6.14 13.17 -4.52
C LEU A 61 5.15 14.32 -4.71
N THR A 62 3.85 14.09 -4.45
CA THR A 62 2.81 15.13 -4.54
C THR A 62 3.11 16.31 -3.62
N PHE A 63 3.51 16.06 -2.36
CA PHE A 63 3.78 17.12 -1.40
C PHE A 63 5.09 17.84 -1.71
N LEU A 64 6.11 17.11 -2.19
CA LEU A 64 7.35 17.71 -2.67
C LEU A 64 7.11 18.62 -3.89
N ASN A 65 6.34 18.16 -4.86
CA ASN A 65 5.97 18.93 -6.04
C ASN A 65 5.12 20.16 -5.67
N ALA A 66 4.16 20.01 -4.74
CA ALA A 66 3.37 21.11 -4.21
C ALA A 66 4.26 22.17 -3.56
N LEU A 67 5.27 21.76 -2.78
CA LEU A 67 6.24 22.68 -2.17
C LEU A 67 7.06 23.44 -3.22
N ILE A 68 7.55 22.74 -4.27
CA ILE A 68 8.29 23.39 -5.37
C ILE A 68 7.41 24.45 -6.05
N GLY A 69 6.16 24.09 -6.38
CA GLY A 69 5.20 25.02 -6.96
C GLY A 69 4.88 26.19 -6.03
N GLN A 70 4.76 25.95 -4.72
CA GLN A 70 4.52 26.98 -3.71
C GLN A 70 5.68 27.99 -3.64
N LEU A 71 6.92 27.51 -3.65
CA LEU A 71 8.12 28.37 -3.69
C LEU A 71 8.22 29.15 -5.01
N GLY A 72 7.89 28.51 -6.13
CA GLY A 72 7.80 29.19 -7.43
C GLY A 72 6.73 30.30 -7.45
N ASN A 73 5.57 30.05 -6.85
CA ASN A 73 4.50 31.04 -6.69
C ASN A 73 4.91 32.22 -5.80
N GLU A 74 5.68 31.99 -4.73
CA GLU A 74 6.26 33.07 -3.93
C GLU A 74 7.28 33.89 -4.73
N GLY A 75 8.13 33.21 -5.53
CA GLY A 75 9.04 33.88 -6.47
C GLY A 75 8.30 34.74 -7.50
N LEU A 76 7.18 34.25 -8.03
CA LEU A 76 6.29 35.03 -8.91
C LEU A 76 5.72 36.24 -8.18
N ASN A 77 5.20 36.09 -6.94
CA ASN A 77 4.71 37.22 -6.15
C ASN A 77 5.81 38.29 -5.96
N TRP A 78 7.01 37.86 -5.60
CA TRP A 78 8.18 38.72 -5.42
C TRP A 78 8.54 39.50 -6.69
N GLY A 79 8.42 38.87 -7.86
CA GLY A 79 8.62 39.49 -9.17
C GLY A 79 7.50 40.49 -9.52
N LEU A 80 6.25 40.08 -9.37
CA LEU A 80 5.08 40.92 -9.64
C LEU A 80 5.06 42.18 -8.77
N LYS A 81 5.45 42.08 -7.49
CA LYS A 81 5.59 43.24 -6.60
C LYS A 81 6.60 44.25 -7.12
N ARG A 82 7.70 43.80 -7.72
CA ARG A 82 8.71 44.68 -8.32
C ARG A 82 8.29 45.27 -9.66
N LEU A 83 7.38 44.61 -10.37
CA LEU A 83 6.83 45.07 -11.62
C LEU A 83 5.72 46.12 -11.40
N ILE A 84 4.77 45.83 -10.51
CA ILE A 84 3.58 46.66 -10.30
C ILE A 84 3.86 47.84 -9.36
N ARG A 85 4.71 47.64 -8.34
CA ARG A 85 5.17 48.68 -7.39
C ARG A 85 4.06 49.47 -6.70
N GLN A 86 2.84 48.93 -6.59
CA GLN A 86 1.76 49.63 -5.89
C GLN A 86 2.03 49.64 -4.37
N PRO A 87 1.85 50.78 -3.69
CA PRO A 87 2.05 50.88 -2.24
C PRO A 87 0.97 50.11 -1.46
N ARG A 88 1.27 49.80 -0.20
CA ARG A 88 0.29 49.29 0.77
C ARG A 88 -0.68 50.40 1.20
N PRO A 89 -1.89 50.07 1.70
CA PRO A 89 -2.82 51.08 2.22
C PRO A 89 -2.26 51.85 3.41
N THR A 90 -1.51 51.16 4.28
CA THR A 90 -0.86 51.74 5.47
C THR A 90 0.65 51.61 5.34
N THR A 91 1.38 52.72 5.50
CA THR A 91 2.84 52.78 5.38
C THR A 91 3.58 52.32 6.63
N HIS A 92 2.93 52.32 7.80
CA HIS A 92 3.55 52.00 9.09
C HIS A 92 3.47 50.51 9.48
N LEU A 93 2.42 49.79 9.07
CA LEU A 93 2.23 48.36 9.39
C LEU A 93 3.09 47.40 8.55
N GLY A 94 3.71 47.88 7.46
CA GLY A 94 4.53 47.03 6.60
C GLY A 94 5.36 47.80 5.59
N LYS A 95 6.59 47.35 5.36
CA LYS A 95 7.50 47.93 4.36
C LYS A 95 7.29 47.29 2.98
N GLY A 96 7.59 48.04 1.92
CA GLY A 96 7.60 47.57 0.53
C GLY A 96 6.24 47.55 -0.17
N TYR A 97 6.20 46.98 -1.38
CA TYR A 97 5.04 46.98 -2.25
C TYR A 97 3.92 46.02 -1.79
N GLY A 98 2.68 46.48 -1.90
CA GLY A 98 1.49 45.77 -1.42
C GLY A 98 0.83 44.85 -2.45
N MET A 99 1.16 44.99 -3.73
CA MET A 99 0.44 44.37 -4.83
C MET A 99 1.28 43.36 -5.61
N PRO A 100 0.82 42.12 -5.80
CA PRO A 100 -0.33 41.47 -5.15
C PRO A 100 -0.02 41.05 -3.71
N SER A 101 -1.05 40.80 -2.88
CA SER A 101 -0.83 40.31 -1.51
C SER A 101 -0.19 38.92 -1.49
N SER A 102 0.96 38.77 -0.81
CA SER A 102 1.70 37.48 -0.77
C SER A 102 0.95 36.41 0.00
N HIS A 103 0.31 36.73 1.12
CA HIS A 103 -0.42 35.74 1.92
C HIS A 103 -1.65 35.22 1.15
N SER A 104 -2.41 36.11 0.51
CA SER A 104 -3.55 35.71 -0.31
C SER A 104 -3.14 34.90 -1.52
N GLN A 105 -2.03 35.25 -2.18
CA GLN A 105 -1.49 34.47 -3.30
C GLN A 105 -0.94 33.11 -2.85
N PHE A 106 -0.26 33.04 -1.70
CA PHE A 106 0.24 31.79 -1.13
C PHE A 106 -0.91 30.83 -0.83
N LEU A 107 -1.93 31.29 -0.08
CA LEU A 107 -3.08 30.47 0.27
C LEU A 107 -3.96 30.16 -0.95
N GLY A 108 -4.04 31.05 -1.94
CA GLY A 108 -4.72 30.77 -3.20
C GLY A 108 -4.10 29.61 -3.98
N PHE A 109 -2.77 29.56 -4.06
CA PHE A 109 -2.05 28.43 -4.64
C PHE A 109 -2.30 27.15 -3.85
N PHE A 110 -2.09 27.19 -2.53
CA PHE A 110 -2.28 26.04 -1.64
C PHE A 110 -3.70 25.47 -1.76
N CYS A 111 -4.70 26.37 -1.74
CA CYS A 111 -6.11 26.03 -1.88
C CYS A 111 -6.43 25.37 -3.21
N SER A 112 -6.10 26.00 -4.33
CA SER A 112 -6.39 25.45 -5.65
C SER A 112 -5.67 24.12 -5.92
N PHE A 113 -4.40 24.01 -5.53
CA PHE A 113 -3.63 22.78 -5.72
C PHE A 113 -4.23 21.60 -4.94
N PHE A 114 -4.47 21.77 -3.63
CA PHE A 114 -4.97 20.66 -2.80
C PHE A 114 -6.47 20.40 -2.96
N LEU A 115 -7.28 21.40 -3.30
CA LEU A 115 -8.67 21.14 -3.69
C LEU A 115 -8.73 20.35 -4.99
N ALA A 116 -7.93 20.70 -6.00
CA ALA A 116 -7.85 19.91 -7.23
C ALA A 116 -7.38 18.48 -6.93
N HIS A 117 -6.36 18.33 -6.06
CA HIS A 117 -5.87 17.02 -5.63
C HIS A 117 -6.97 16.19 -4.94
N PHE A 118 -7.57 16.69 -3.85
CA PHE A 118 -8.58 15.93 -3.10
C PHE A 118 -9.87 15.72 -3.88
N TYR A 119 -10.25 16.64 -4.77
CA TYR A 119 -11.43 16.46 -5.62
C TYR A 119 -11.26 15.29 -6.61
N LEU A 120 -10.10 15.21 -7.27
CA LEU A 120 -9.80 14.14 -8.22
C LEU A 120 -9.48 12.81 -7.53
N HIS A 121 -8.96 12.88 -6.31
CA HIS A 121 -8.56 11.76 -5.47
C HIS A 121 -9.44 11.66 -4.21
N HIS A 122 -10.76 11.69 -4.38
CA HIS A 122 -11.68 11.51 -3.25
C HIS A 122 -11.98 10.01 -3.03
N PRO A 123 -12.15 9.57 -1.77
CA PRO A 123 -12.55 8.20 -1.48
C PRO A 123 -13.94 7.92 -2.07
N LYS A 124 -14.03 6.94 -2.97
CA LYS A 124 -15.30 6.52 -3.57
C LYS A 124 -16.16 5.80 -2.54
N ALA A 125 -17.48 5.93 -2.66
CA ALA A 125 -18.41 5.23 -1.78
C ALA A 125 -18.34 3.71 -2.04
N ALA A 126 -17.68 2.97 -1.15
CA ALA A 126 -17.65 1.51 -1.18
C ALA A 126 -18.97 0.92 -0.66
N ARG A 127 -19.35 -0.25 -1.22
CA ARG A 127 -20.45 -1.08 -0.72
C ARG A 127 -19.88 -2.46 -0.34
N PRO A 128 -20.16 -2.98 0.87
CA PRO A 128 -21.03 -2.42 1.92
C PRO A 128 -20.42 -1.18 2.58
N ARG A 129 -21.29 -0.34 3.17
CA ARG A 129 -20.87 0.85 3.91
C ARG A 129 -20.20 0.42 5.21
N THR A 130 -18.89 0.58 5.30
CA THR A 130 -18.13 0.41 6.54
C THR A 130 -17.98 1.76 7.24
N LEU A 131 -17.80 1.72 8.57
CA LEU A 131 -17.56 2.91 9.39
C LEU A 131 -16.29 3.63 8.95
N VAL A 132 -15.21 2.89 8.67
CA VAL A 132 -13.92 3.39 8.15
C VAL A 132 -14.09 4.17 6.84
N ASN A 133 -14.79 3.62 5.85
CA ASN A 133 -15.04 4.30 4.57
C ASN A 133 -15.93 5.54 4.69
N THR A 134 -16.71 5.64 5.77
CA THR A 134 -17.53 6.82 6.05
C THR A 134 -16.72 7.90 6.75
N MET A 135 -15.95 7.55 7.78
CA MET A 135 -15.02 8.46 8.45
C MET A 135 -14.03 9.07 7.47
N ARG A 136 -13.45 8.27 6.59
CA ARG A 136 -12.48 8.75 5.61
C ARG A 136 -13.02 9.79 4.64
N ARG A 137 -14.28 9.64 4.22
CA ARG A 137 -14.96 10.63 3.40
C ARG A 137 -15.23 11.91 4.18
N VAL A 138 -15.65 11.78 5.44
CA VAL A 138 -15.85 12.93 6.33
C VAL A 138 -14.54 13.67 6.56
N GLU A 139 -13.43 12.97 6.78
CA GLU A 139 -12.08 13.56 6.90
C GLU A 139 -11.67 14.32 5.64
N HIS A 140 -11.87 13.75 4.45
CA HIS A 140 -11.56 14.45 3.19
C HIS A 140 -12.43 15.70 3.01
N TRP A 141 -13.73 15.61 3.29
CA TRP A 141 -14.62 16.77 3.25
C TRP A 141 -14.22 17.84 4.26
N PHE A 142 -13.89 17.44 5.49
CA PHE A 142 -13.42 18.33 6.53
C PHE A 142 -12.10 19.01 6.12
N ALA A 143 -11.14 18.26 5.55
CA ALA A 143 -9.89 18.82 5.06
C ALA A 143 -10.11 19.86 3.95
N MET A 144 -10.98 19.58 2.97
CA MET A 144 -11.33 20.56 1.93
C MET A 144 -11.98 21.82 2.50
N LEU A 145 -12.91 21.66 3.45
CA LEU A 145 -13.54 22.80 4.13
C LEU A 145 -12.52 23.60 4.96
N ALA A 146 -11.60 22.93 5.65
CA ALA A 146 -10.55 23.58 6.42
C ALA A 146 -9.59 24.38 5.52
N ILE A 147 -9.25 23.87 4.34
CA ILE A 147 -8.41 24.57 3.35
C ILE A 147 -9.10 25.85 2.86
N VAL A 148 -10.38 25.75 2.47
CA VAL A 148 -11.18 26.91 2.03
C VAL A 148 -11.33 27.92 3.18
N GLY A 149 -11.66 27.44 4.37
CA GLY A 149 -11.82 28.26 5.58
C GLY A 149 -10.53 29.00 5.94
N LEU A 150 -9.39 28.31 6.00
CA LEU A 150 -8.09 28.93 6.28
C LEU A 150 -7.70 29.98 5.23
N THR A 151 -7.98 29.70 3.95
CA THR A 151 -7.72 30.62 2.85
C THR A 151 -8.56 31.89 2.99
N GLY A 152 -9.86 31.73 3.24
CA GLY A 152 -10.79 32.84 3.47
C GLY A 152 -10.41 33.67 4.69
N LEU A 153 -10.12 33.01 5.81
CA LEU A 153 -9.73 33.65 7.07
C LEU A 153 -8.39 34.41 6.93
N THR A 154 -7.44 33.86 6.17
CA THR A 154 -6.17 34.55 5.86
C THR A 154 -6.37 35.74 4.94
N CYS A 155 -7.25 35.65 3.93
CA CYS A 155 -7.57 36.82 3.09
C CYS A 155 -8.27 37.91 3.90
N TYR A 156 -9.24 37.52 4.73
CA TYR A 156 -9.97 38.42 5.60
C TYR A 156 -9.04 39.09 6.61
N SER A 157 -8.12 38.37 7.23
CA SER A 157 -7.17 38.95 8.18
C SER A 157 -6.23 39.99 7.54
N ARG A 158 -5.84 39.82 6.27
CA ARG A 158 -5.01 40.82 5.56
C ARG A 158 -5.78 42.10 5.22
N TRP A 159 -7.08 41.99 4.96
CA TRP A 159 -7.94 43.14 4.73
C TRP A 159 -8.32 43.82 6.05
N HIS A 160 -8.81 43.07 7.04
CA HIS A 160 -9.28 43.58 8.34
C HIS A 160 -8.17 44.26 9.15
N LEU A 161 -6.97 43.67 9.18
CA LEU A 161 -5.81 44.27 9.86
C LEU A 161 -5.17 45.41 9.06
N SER A 162 -5.79 45.86 7.95
CA SER A 162 -5.34 46.99 7.12
C SER A 162 -3.96 46.83 6.44
N TYR A 163 -3.37 45.63 6.44
CA TYR A 163 -2.09 45.35 5.78
C TYR A 163 -2.17 45.43 4.24
N HIS A 164 -3.35 45.17 3.67
CA HIS A 164 -3.61 45.15 2.23
C HIS A 164 -5.04 45.63 1.92
N SER A 165 -5.22 46.24 0.74
CA SER A 165 -6.56 46.60 0.26
C SER A 165 -7.30 45.37 -0.24
N GLY A 166 -8.63 45.45 -0.30
CA GLY A 166 -9.46 44.36 -0.85
C GLY A 166 -9.04 43.97 -2.28
N LEU A 167 -8.64 44.95 -3.10
CA LEU A 167 -8.13 44.70 -4.46
C LEU A 167 -6.80 43.92 -4.45
N GLN A 168 -5.86 44.27 -3.57
CA GLN A 168 -4.57 43.58 -3.44
C GLN A 168 -4.74 42.13 -2.97
N VAL A 169 -5.68 41.92 -2.05
CA VAL A 169 -6.07 40.58 -1.56
C VAL A 169 -6.73 39.79 -2.68
N GLY A 170 -7.72 40.36 -3.37
CA GLY A 170 -8.47 39.71 -4.44
C GLY A 170 -7.58 39.31 -5.62
N ILE A 171 -6.70 40.20 -6.09
CA ILE A 171 -5.77 39.89 -7.19
C ILE A 171 -4.72 38.88 -6.75
N GLY A 172 -4.19 38.98 -5.52
CA GLY A 172 -3.29 37.96 -4.99
C GLY A 172 -3.94 36.58 -4.95
N LEU A 173 -5.14 36.49 -4.38
CA LEU A 173 -5.91 35.24 -4.35
C LEU A 173 -6.16 34.69 -5.76
N GLY A 174 -6.61 35.54 -6.70
CA GLY A 174 -6.88 35.15 -8.09
C GLY A 174 -5.64 34.59 -8.79
N ILE A 175 -4.49 35.27 -8.66
CA ILE A 175 -3.22 34.78 -9.22
C ILE A 175 -2.85 33.44 -8.60
N GLY A 176 -2.94 33.32 -7.27
CA GLY A 176 -2.65 32.08 -6.56
C GLY A 176 -3.51 30.91 -7.06
N LEU A 177 -4.82 31.12 -7.20
CA LEU A 177 -5.76 30.11 -7.70
C LEU A 177 -5.44 29.68 -9.13
N VAL A 178 -5.15 30.62 -10.03
CA VAL A 178 -4.82 30.33 -11.44
C VAL A 178 -3.49 29.59 -11.54
N VAL A 179 -2.45 30.06 -10.83
CA VAL A 179 -1.14 29.43 -10.83
C VAL A 179 -1.19 28.06 -10.20
N GLY A 180 -1.88 27.87 -9.07
CA GLY A 180 -1.99 26.58 -8.40
C GLY A 180 -2.79 25.56 -9.20
N ALA A 181 -3.93 25.95 -9.78
CA ALA A 181 -4.70 25.08 -10.66
C ALA A 181 -3.92 24.71 -11.94
N GLY A 182 -3.27 25.69 -12.58
CA GLY A 182 -2.44 25.47 -13.77
C GLY A 182 -1.24 24.58 -13.47
N TYR A 183 -0.53 24.85 -12.36
CA TYR A 183 0.61 24.05 -11.92
C TYR A 183 0.20 22.62 -11.60
N TYR A 184 -0.88 22.42 -10.84
CA TYR A 184 -1.44 21.09 -10.58
C TYR A 184 -1.81 20.39 -11.89
N TYR A 185 -2.48 21.08 -12.82
CA TYR A 185 -2.83 20.50 -14.11
C TYR A 185 -1.58 20.01 -14.88
N LEU A 186 -0.54 20.84 -14.95
CA LEU A 186 0.68 20.53 -15.71
C LEU A 186 1.57 19.47 -15.04
N THR A 187 1.63 19.44 -13.70
CA THR A 187 2.61 18.64 -12.96
C THR A 187 2.02 17.42 -12.24
N GLU A 188 0.71 17.44 -11.95
CA GLU A 188 0.01 16.37 -11.26
C GLU A 188 -1.00 15.67 -12.18
N TYR A 189 -1.82 16.42 -12.92
CA TYR A 189 -2.86 15.82 -13.77
C TYR A 189 -2.31 15.26 -15.08
N LEU A 190 -1.63 16.07 -15.89
CA LEU A 190 -1.08 15.65 -17.19
C LEU A 190 -0.06 14.52 -17.05
N PRO A 191 0.93 14.55 -16.14
CA PRO A 191 1.95 13.50 -16.06
C PRO A 191 1.40 12.16 -15.58
N ARG A 192 0.22 12.14 -14.97
CA ARG A 192 -0.51 10.91 -14.62
C ARG A 192 -1.33 10.33 -15.77
N GLN A 193 -1.57 11.10 -16.84
CA GLN A 193 -2.17 10.58 -18.06
C GLN A 193 -1.13 9.79 -18.87
N PRO A 194 -1.50 8.65 -19.47
CA PRO A 194 -0.60 7.91 -20.34
C PRO A 194 -0.29 8.76 -21.58
N ILE A 195 1.00 9.11 -21.77
CA ILE A 195 1.45 9.76 -23.00
C ILE A 195 1.35 8.72 -24.12
N ARG A 196 0.63 9.08 -25.19
CA ARG A 196 0.50 8.24 -26.37
C ARG A 196 1.61 8.65 -27.34
N LEU A 197 2.65 7.83 -27.46
CA LEU A 197 3.73 8.03 -28.43
C LEU A 197 3.49 7.15 -29.68
N PRO A 198 3.93 7.60 -30.87
CA PRO A 198 3.92 6.75 -32.05
C PRO A 198 4.77 5.50 -31.81
N ALA A 199 4.32 4.34 -32.28
CA ALA A 199 5.05 3.08 -32.09
C ALA A 199 6.50 3.20 -32.61
N PRO A 200 7.50 2.69 -31.87
CA PRO A 200 8.88 2.67 -32.36
C PRO A 200 8.96 1.92 -33.69
N LEU A 201 9.68 2.50 -34.66
CA LEU A 201 9.94 1.93 -35.98
C LEU A 201 10.61 0.56 -35.79
N GLY A 202 9.85 -0.52 -35.96
CA GLY A 202 10.33 -1.89 -35.77
C GLY A 202 9.35 -2.85 -35.08
N SER A 203 8.23 -2.37 -34.52
CA SER A 203 7.25 -3.26 -33.88
C SER A 203 6.43 -4.06 -34.91
N PRO A 204 6.20 -5.38 -34.74
CA PRO A 204 5.53 -6.25 -35.73
C PRO A 204 4.08 -5.86 -36.05
N ALA A 205 3.46 -5.01 -35.22
CA ALA A 205 2.16 -4.37 -35.47
C ALA A 205 2.17 -3.43 -36.69
N SER A 206 3.35 -2.99 -37.15
CA SER A 206 3.51 -2.17 -38.36
C SER A 206 3.47 -2.97 -39.67
N SER A 207 3.50 -4.31 -39.61
CA SER A 207 3.51 -5.14 -40.82
C SER A 207 2.10 -5.32 -41.42
N PRO A 208 1.89 -4.97 -42.71
CA PRO A 208 0.61 -5.15 -43.40
C PRO A 208 0.08 -6.59 -43.38
N LYS A 209 0.97 -7.58 -43.23
CA LYS A 209 0.62 -9.01 -43.18
C LYS A 209 -0.12 -9.40 -41.89
N ALA A 210 0.19 -8.77 -40.75
CA ALA A 210 -0.45 -9.06 -39.46
C ALA A 210 -1.91 -8.56 -39.42
N ARG A 211 -2.20 -7.41 -40.05
CA ARG A 211 -3.55 -6.83 -40.18
C ARG A 211 -4.53 -7.73 -40.95
N ARG A 212 -4.04 -8.60 -41.84
CA ARG A 212 -4.88 -9.47 -42.68
C ARG A 212 -5.24 -10.79 -42.00
N ALA A 213 -4.44 -11.23 -41.02
CA ALA A 213 -4.67 -12.46 -40.27
C ALA A 213 -5.78 -12.28 -39.22
N THR A 214 -5.79 -11.15 -38.50
CA THR A 214 -6.79 -10.87 -37.45
C THR A 214 -8.20 -10.60 -37.99
N ALA A 215 -8.32 -10.12 -39.24
CA ALA A 215 -9.62 -9.89 -39.88
C ALA A 215 -10.31 -11.17 -40.37
N ARG A 216 -9.58 -12.30 -40.48
CA ARG A 216 -10.12 -13.55 -41.07
C ARG A 216 -10.73 -14.50 -40.05
N ASP A 217 -10.47 -14.28 -38.76
CA ASP A 217 -10.84 -15.21 -37.68
C ASP A 217 -12.15 -14.85 -36.94
N THR A 218 -12.87 -13.83 -37.41
CA THR A 218 -14.15 -13.37 -36.81
C THR A 218 -15.38 -13.66 -37.66
N GLY A 219 -15.26 -14.51 -38.68
CA GLY A 219 -16.33 -14.72 -39.66
C GLY A 219 -16.51 -16.17 -40.11
N ASN A 220 -16.69 -17.12 -39.19
CA ASN A 220 -17.33 -18.39 -39.55
C ASN A 220 -17.91 -19.13 -38.35
N ASN A 221 -19.23 -19.07 -38.17
CA ASN A 221 -19.97 -20.17 -37.55
C ASN A 221 -21.41 -20.20 -38.08
N SER A 222 -21.60 -20.98 -39.14
CA SER A 222 -22.89 -21.26 -39.78
C SER A 222 -23.45 -22.60 -39.30
N GLY A 223 -24.68 -22.57 -38.76
CA GLY A 223 -25.73 -23.53 -39.10
C GLY A 223 -25.81 -24.84 -38.32
N SER A 224 -26.67 -24.88 -37.29
CA SER A 224 -27.41 -26.09 -36.94
C SER A 224 -28.86 -25.75 -36.65
N ARG A 225 -29.75 -26.21 -37.53
CA ARG A 225 -31.22 -26.16 -37.46
C ARG A 225 -31.70 -26.98 -36.27
N ARG A 226 -32.53 -26.41 -35.39
CA ARG A 226 -33.43 -27.19 -34.54
C ARG A 226 -34.84 -26.58 -34.50
N ARG A 227 -35.82 -27.46 -34.75
CA ARG A 227 -37.25 -27.22 -34.96
C ARG A 227 -37.95 -26.72 -33.69
N LYS A 228 -38.96 -25.84 -33.87
CA LYS A 228 -40.01 -25.47 -32.89
C LYS A 228 -40.94 -26.67 -32.60
N PRO A 229 -41.67 -26.63 -31.47
CA PRO A 229 -43.11 -26.38 -31.57
C PRO A 229 -43.66 -25.34 -30.57
N SER A 230 -44.93 -25.03 -30.78
CA SER A 230 -45.79 -23.89 -30.41
C SER A 230 -46.55 -23.99 -29.08
N SER A 231 -46.80 -22.85 -28.41
CA SER A 231 -48.12 -22.37 -27.92
C SER A 231 -48.00 -21.00 -27.18
N PRO A 232 -49.09 -20.22 -27.00
CA PRO A 232 -49.03 -18.77 -26.77
C PRO A 232 -49.50 -18.30 -25.37
N SER A 233 -48.93 -17.20 -24.85
CA SER A 233 -49.61 -16.32 -23.89
C SER A 233 -49.00 -14.90 -23.87
N PRO A 234 -49.78 -13.82 -23.61
CA PRO A 234 -49.34 -12.44 -23.77
C PRO A 234 -49.11 -11.72 -22.43
N SER A 235 -48.04 -10.92 -22.30
CA SER A 235 -47.86 -9.84 -21.29
C SER A 235 -46.58 -9.00 -21.60
N PRO A 236 -46.37 -7.79 -21.04
CA PRO A 236 -46.33 -6.50 -21.75
C PRO A 236 -44.90 -5.93 -21.96
N PRO A 237 -44.72 -4.77 -22.64
CA PRO A 237 -43.41 -4.36 -23.13
C PRO A 237 -42.55 -3.72 -22.04
N VAL A 238 -41.33 -4.26 -21.84
CA VAL A 238 -40.28 -3.58 -21.07
C VAL A 238 -39.44 -2.72 -22.00
N SER A 239 -39.49 -1.43 -21.71
CA SER A 239 -38.78 -0.33 -22.36
C SER A 239 -37.25 -0.43 -22.24
N GLY A 240 -36.55 -0.18 -23.36
CA GLY A 240 -35.37 0.70 -23.32
C GLY A 240 -33.97 0.08 -23.25
N GLN A 241 -33.65 -0.97 -24.02
CA GLN A 241 -32.24 -1.24 -24.33
C GLN A 241 -31.71 -0.21 -25.34
N LYS A 242 -30.90 0.73 -24.86
CA LYS A 242 -30.13 1.67 -25.70
C LYS A 242 -29.16 0.87 -26.58
N ARG A 243 -29.50 0.75 -27.87
CA ARG A 243 -28.59 0.30 -28.94
C ARG A 243 -27.33 1.16 -28.91
N HIS A 244 -26.17 0.56 -28.61
CA HIS A 244 -24.88 1.19 -28.86
C HIS A 244 -24.71 1.38 -30.37
N ARG A 245 -24.75 2.63 -30.81
CA ARG A 245 -24.50 3.06 -32.19
C ARG A 245 -23.05 2.68 -32.54
N ARG A 246 -22.85 1.68 -33.40
CA ARG A 246 -21.56 1.41 -34.05
C ARG A 246 -21.13 2.67 -34.79
N ARG A 247 -20.16 3.41 -34.26
CA ARG A 247 -19.44 4.44 -35.02
C ARG A 247 -18.43 3.73 -35.91
N SER A 248 -18.78 3.57 -37.18
CA SER A 248 -17.82 3.42 -38.26
C SER A 248 -17.18 4.79 -38.51
N SER A 249 -15.86 4.90 -38.41
CA SER A 249 -15.16 5.94 -39.12
C SER A 249 -13.77 5.45 -39.52
N LEU A 250 -13.47 5.67 -40.80
CA LEU A 250 -12.20 5.43 -41.48
C LEU A 250 -10.97 6.06 -40.79
N ALA A 251 -11.18 6.89 -39.75
CA ALA A 251 -10.14 7.44 -38.89
C ALA A 251 -9.34 6.37 -38.13
N ALA A 252 -9.95 5.20 -37.85
CA ALA A 252 -9.24 4.05 -37.25
C ALA A 252 -8.22 3.40 -38.22
N SER A 253 -8.28 3.70 -39.52
CA SER A 253 -7.42 3.09 -40.54
C SER A 253 -6.16 3.92 -40.88
N LEU A 254 -6.03 5.14 -40.36
CA LEU A 254 -4.96 6.09 -40.70
C LEU A 254 -4.11 6.53 -39.50
N MET A 255 -4.44 6.10 -38.27
CA MET A 255 -3.61 6.37 -37.10
C MET A 255 -2.76 5.16 -36.75
N PRO A 256 -1.42 5.29 -36.62
CA PRO A 256 -0.59 4.26 -36.02
C PRO A 256 -1.15 3.90 -34.64
N GLU A 257 -1.22 2.61 -34.28
CA GLU A 257 -1.54 2.23 -32.90
C GLU A 257 -0.50 2.86 -31.96
N LEU A 258 -0.91 3.88 -31.21
CA LEU A 258 -0.06 4.51 -30.21
C LEU A 258 0.03 3.61 -28.98
N HIS A 259 1.22 3.12 -28.68
CA HIS A 259 1.47 2.31 -27.48
C HIS A 259 1.44 3.23 -26.24
N PRO A 260 0.86 2.80 -25.10
CA PRO A 260 0.96 3.57 -23.87
C PRO A 260 2.43 3.58 -23.42
N SER A 261 3.06 4.76 -23.35
CA SER A 261 4.33 4.91 -22.63
C SER A 261 4.07 5.00 -21.13
N PRO A 262 5.02 4.63 -20.26
CA PRO A 262 4.89 4.90 -18.83
C PRO A 262 4.65 6.40 -18.62
N PRO A 263 3.77 6.79 -17.69
CA PRO A 263 3.53 8.19 -17.38
C PRO A 263 4.85 8.89 -17.03
N LEU A 264 5.02 10.16 -17.41
CA LEU A 264 6.25 10.94 -17.14
C LEU A 264 6.66 10.88 -15.65
N ARG A 265 5.67 10.76 -14.77
CA ARG A 265 5.83 10.63 -13.32
C ARG A 265 6.56 9.33 -12.90
N GLN A 266 6.40 8.26 -13.66
CA GLN A 266 7.13 7.01 -13.43
C GLN A 266 8.63 7.18 -13.72
N LEU A 267 8.98 7.92 -14.78
CA LEU A 267 10.38 8.26 -15.09
C LEU A 267 11.05 9.09 -13.99
N ILE A 268 10.28 9.95 -13.29
CA ILE A 268 10.78 10.74 -12.15
C ILE A 268 11.06 9.84 -10.94
N LEU A 269 10.19 8.86 -10.68
CA LEU A 269 10.36 7.92 -9.56
C LEU A 269 11.47 6.91 -9.80
N ASP A 270 11.73 6.54 -11.06
CA ASP A 270 12.81 5.61 -11.45
C ASP A 270 14.20 6.29 -11.47
N HIS A 271 14.28 7.62 -11.23
CA HIS A 271 15.54 8.33 -11.18
C HIS A 271 16.39 7.91 -9.96
N PRO A 272 17.72 7.70 -10.08
CA PRO A 272 18.57 7.24 -8.97
C PRO A 272 18.45 8.06 -7.68
N PHE A 273 18.27 9.38 -7.79
CA PHE A 273 17.97 10.24 -6.63
C PHE A 273 16.62 9.92 -5.97
N ALA A 274 15.55 9.72 -6.75
CA ALA A 274 14.24 9.38 -6.18
C ALA A 274 14.27 8.04 -5.45
N VAL A 275 15.00 7.06 -5.99
CA VAL A 275 15.24 5.75 -5.35
C VAL A 275 16.07 5.90 -4.07
N ALA A 276 17.18 6.65 -4.12
CA ALA A 276 18.05 6.89 -2.96
C ALA A 276 17.31 7.57 -1.79
N PHE A 277 16.43 8.52 -2.10
CA PHE A 277 15.59 9.18 -1.10
C PHE A 277 14.32 8.40 -0.73
N ARG A 278 14.05 7.25 -1.38
CA ARG A 278 12.83 6.46 -1.22
C ARG A 278 11.55 7.31 -1.42
N LEU A 279 11.55 8.15 -2.46
CA LEU A 279 10.37 8.93 -2.83
C LEU A 279 9.28 7.98 -3.35
N ARG A 280 8.05 8.17 -2.88
CA ARG A 280 6.86 7.41 -3.27
C ARG A 280 5.78 8.31 -3.85
N ASP A 281 4.85 7.71 -4.58
CA ASP A 281 3.64 8.39 -5.05
C ASP A 281 2.43 7.50 -4.79
N SER A 282 1.97 7.49 -3.55
CA SER A 282 0.92 6.58 -3.11
C SER A 282 -0.42 6.85 -3.83
N TRP A 283 -0.62 8.09 -4.30
CA TRP A 283 -1.86 8.55 -4.92
C TRP A 283 -2.10 8.02 -6.35
N THR A 284 -1.08 7.45 -7.01
CA THR A 284 -1.27 6.75 -8.29
C THR A 284 -1.78 5.32 -8.13
N VAL A 285 -1.65 4.76 -6.94
CA VAL A 285 -2.08 3.41 -6.59
C VAL A 285 -3.36 3.44 -5.76
N TRP A 286 -3.44 4.41 -4.84
CA TRP A 286 -4.61 4.68 -4.00
C TRP A 286 -5.21 6.01 -4.38
N LEU A 287 -6.48 6.00 -4.76
CA LEU A 287 -7.22 7.23 -5.05
C LEU A 287 -7.42 8.10 -3.81
N ASP A 288 -6.94 7.68 -2.67
CA ASP A 288 -7.14 8.22 -1.32
C ASP A 288 -5.80 8.37 -0.56
N GLY A 289 -4.69 8.19 -1.29
CA GLY A 289 -3.33 8.42 -0.79
C GLY A 289 -2.72 7.28 -0.01
N GLY A 290 -3.48 6.21 0.25
CA GLY A 290 -3.03 4.99 0.91
C GLY A 290 -2.53 5.23 2.34
N ILE A 291 -2.76 4.23 3.18
CA ILE A 291 -1.91 3.97 4.34
C ILE A 291 -1.10 2.73 3.94
N GLU A 292 0.20 2.68 4.27
CA GLU A 292 1.18 1.68 3.76
C GLU A 292 0.63 0.25 3.68
N GLY A 293 -0.14 -0.21 4.68
CA GLY A 293 -0.71 -1.57 4.70
C GLY A 293 -1.85 -1.85 3.70
N GLU A 294 -2.60 -0.83 3.26
CA GLU A 294 -3.61 -1.03 2.20
C GLU A 294 -2.92 -1.12 0.82
N TYR A 295 -1.78 -0.42 0.63
CA TYR A 295 -0.96 -0.42 -0.60
C TYR A 295 -0.58 -1.78 -1.15
N GLU A 296 -0.05 -2.59 -0.26
CA GLU A 296 0.51 -3.87 -0.63
C GLU A 296 -0.60 -4.87 -0.98
N ALA A 297 -1.74 -4.81 -0.28
CA ALA A 297 -2.88 -5.71 -0.49
C ALA A 297 -3.51 -5.58 -1.88
N TRP A 298 -3.70 -4.36 -2.40
CA TRP A 298 -4.23 -4.19 -3.78
C TRP A 298 -3.17 -4.36 -4.85
N ARG A 299 -1.89 -4.02 -4.59
CA ARG A 299 -0.84 -4.21 -5.60
C ARG A 299 -0.62 -5.69 -5.90
N GLN A 300 -0.71 -6.54 -4.88
CA GLN A 300 -0.70 -8.00 -5.03
C GLN A 300 -1.88 -8.49 -5.89
N GLU A 301 -3.09 -7.96 -5.65
CA GLU A 301 -4.30 -8.32 -6.40
C GLU A 301 -4.30 -7.77 -7.84
N TRP A 302 -3.66 -6.62 -8.08
CA TRP A 302 -3.53 -5.97 -9.39
C TRP A 302 -2.51 -6.66 -10.30
N GLU A 303 -1.40 -7.16 -9.75
CA GLU A 303 -0.38 -7.92 -10.48
C GLU A 303 -0.85 -9.34 -10.84
N ARG A 304 -1.63 -9.99 -9.96
CA ARG A 304 -2.29 -11.28 -10.20
C ARG A 304 -3.22 -11.25 -11.43
N ARG A 305 -3.86 -10.11 -11.68
CA ARG A 305 -4.81 -9.92 -12.81
C ARG A 305 -4.13 -9.53 -14.13
N ARG A 306 -2.82 -9.25 -14.14
CA ARG A 306 -2.09 -8.69 -15.31
C ARG A 306 -1.07 -9.62 -15.97
N ARG A 307 -0.79 -10.80 -15.43
CA ARG A 307 0.06 -11.77 -16.15
C ARG A 307 -0.78 -12.44 -17.25
N PRO A 308 -0.40 -12.33 -18.54
CA PRO A 308 -0.91 -13.22 -19.56
C PRO A 308 -0.44 -14.64 -19.25
N ALA A 309 -1.25 -15.65 -19.58
CA ALA A 309 -0.87 -17.04 -19.46
C ALA A 309 0.32 -17.35 -20.39
N GLY A 310 1.56 -17.33 -19.88
CA GLY A 310 2.76 -17.85 -20.54
C GLY A 310 3.88 -16.82 -20.75
N GLY A 311 5.05 -17.08 -20.15
CA GLY A 311 6.29 -16.32 -20.39
C GLY A 311 7.39 -16.63 -19.36
N THR A 312 8.31 -17.51 -19.71
CA THR A 312 9.49 -17.99 -18.95
C THR A 312 10.63 -16.95 -18.88
N PRO A 313 11.43 -16.86 -17.79
CA PRO A 313 12.62 -16.01 -17.76
C PRO A 313 13.82 -16.68 -18.45
N VAL A 314 14.46 -15.92 -19.34
CA VAL A 314 15.73 -16.23 -20.01
C VAL A 314 16.89 -15.92 -19.06
N GLY A 315 17.81 -16.87 -18.93
CA GLY A 315 18.98 -16.77 -18.05
C GLY A 315 20.09 -15.86 -18.58
N SER A 316 20.81 -15.23 -17.65
CA SER A 316 22.17 -14.74 -17.86
C SER A 316 23.12 -15.74 -17.19
N ARG A 317 23.96 -16.34 -18.03
CA ARG A 317 24.96 -17.36 -17.73
C ARG A 317 26.07 -16.83 -16.81
N ASP A 318 26.52 -17.72 -15.94
CA ASP A 318 27.76 -17.65 -15.18
C ASP A 318 29.00 -17.67 -16.10
N GLU A 319 30.02 -16.91 -15.70
CA GLU A 319 31.44 -17.13 -16.03
C GLU A 319 32.21 -16.99 -14.70
N PRO A 320 33.04 -17.96 -14.27
CA PRO A 320 33.57 -18.00 -12.91
C PRO A 320 35.06 -17.58 -12.78
N LEU A 321 35.41 -17.17 -11.55
CA LEU A 321 36.74 -17.14 -10.89
C LEU A 321 37.64 -15.91 -11.09
N ALA A 322 37.89 -15.15 -10.00
CA ALA A 322 39.03 -15.41 -9.10
C ALA A 322 39.23 -14.32 -8.02
N ALA A 323 39.32 -14.78 -6.76
CA ALA A 323 40.09 -14.32 -5.60
C ALA A 323 40.51 -12.84 -5.41
N GLY A 324 40.23 -12.32 -4.20
CA GLY A 324 41.25 -11.66 -3.37
C GLY A 324 40.86 -10.33 -2.72
N GLY A 325 40.87 -10.30 -1.37
CA GLY A 325 41.33 -9.11 -0.62
C GLY A 325 40.32 -8.42 0.31
N LEU A 326 40.43 -8.76 1.60
CA LEU A 326 40.26 -7.93 2.82
C LEU A 326 39.85 -6.44 2.69
N ILE A 327 38.95 -5.98 3.58
CA ILE A 327 39.25 -4.99 4.65
C ILE A 327 38.03 -4.78 5.58
N GLU A 328 38.37 -4.56 6.85
CA GLU A 328 37.62 -4.35 8.09
C GLU A 328 36.62 -3.17 8.17
N THR A 329 35.62 -3.37 9.03
CA THR A 329 34.97 -2.42 9.97
C THR A 329 34.20 -1.20 9.42
N ASN A 330 32.97 -0.95 9.89
CA ASN A 330 32.72 -0.34 11.21
C ASN A 330 31.22 -0.28 11.58
N GLN A 331 31.02 -0.17 12.90
CA GLN A 331 29.79 -0.29 13.69
C GLN A 331 28.90 0.99 13.75
N LYS A 332 27.61 0.73 14.03
CA LYS A 332 26.67 1.41 14.97
C LYS A 332 26.13 2.83 14.69
N ALA A 333 24.79 2.94 14.75
CA ALA A 333 23.98 3.55 15.85
C ALA A 333 22.52 3.74 15.34
N SER A 334 21.48 3.09 15.88
CA SER A 334 20.78 3.27 17.18
C SER A 334 19.73 4.40 17.22
N LEU A 335 18.63 4.11 17.94
CA LEU A 335 17.59 4.96 18.57
C LEU A 335 16.22 4.94 17.85
N ALA A 336 15.24 4.15 18.30
CA ALA A 336 14.43 4.19 19.54
C ALA A 336 13.15 5.06 19.39
N ALA A 337 12.03 4.43 19.74
CA ALA A 337 10.67 4.96 19.76
C ALA A 337 10.45 6.03 20.85
N PRO A 338 9.23 6.60 20.91
CA PRO A 338 8.55 6.59 22.20
C PRO A 338 7.10 6.07 22.12
N ALA A 339 6.71 5.41 23.21
CA ALA A 339 5.35 5.02 23.56
C ALA A 339 4.71 6.07 24.48
N ALA A 340 3.40 6.30 24.31
CA ALA A 340 2.37 6.72 25.29
C ALA A 340 1.12 7.13 24.47
N ALA A 341 -0.12 6.74 24.78
CA ALA A 341 -0.70 6.47 26.07
C ALA A 341 -1.86 5.46 25.99
N ALA A 342 -1.96 4.64 27.03
CA ALA A 342 -3.11 3.82 27.36
C ALA A 342 -4.23 4.66 28.01
N ALA A 343 -5.49 4.26 27.75
CA ALA A 343 -6.57 4.09 28.73
C ALA A 343 -7.96 4.29 28.06
N LEU A 344 -8.70 3.20 27.85
CA LEU A 344 -9.94 2.94 28.59
C LEU A 344 -10.42 1.51 28.31
N ALA A 345 -10.50 0.70 29.35
CA ALA A 345 -10.95 -0.68 29.32
C ALA A 345 -12.47 -0.78 29.51
N SER A 346 -12.99 -1.96 29.14
CA SER A 346 -14.31 -2.54 29.40
C SER A 346 -15.47 -2.09 28.49
N ILE A 347 -15.84 -2.97 27.55
CA ILE A 347 -17.10 -3.73 27.58
C ILE A 347 -16.88 -4.98 26.71
N THR A 348 -17.17 -6.10 27.33
CA THR A 348 -17.15 -7.49 26.85
C THR A 348 -17.96 -7.69 25.56
N GLY A 349 -17.40 -8.43 24.61
CA GLY A 349 -18.10 -8.91 23.41
C GLY A 349 -17.17 -9.55 22.40
N SER A 350 -16.87 -10.83 22.61
CA SER A 350 -16.11 -11.70 21.70
C SER A 350 -16.73 -11.75 20.29
N SER A 351 -15.90 -11.61 19.26
CA SER A 351 -16.12 -12.29 17.98
C SER A 351 -14.78 -12.58 17.30
N SER A 352 -14.50 -13.87 17.19
CA SER A 352 -13.25 -14.51 16.83
C SER A 352 -12.98 -14.53 15.32
N SER A 353 -11.72 -14.36 14.96
CA SER A 353 -11.13 -14.75 13.67
C SER A 353 -11.25 -16.26 13.50
N SER A 354 -12.00 -16.73 12.50
CA SER A 354 -12.22 -18.17 12.29
C SER A 354 -11.00 -18.85 11.64
N SER A 355 -10.06 -19.29 12.48
CA SER A 355 -9.16 -20.42 12.20
C SER A 355 -9.92 -21.72 12.48
N SER A 356 -9.88 -22.68 11.56
CA SER A 356 -10.48 -24.00 11.78
C SER A 356 -9.53 -24.83 12.65
N THR A 357 -10.04 -25.52 13.68
CA THR A 357 -9.24 -26.38 14.55
C THR A 357 -9.58 -27.85 14.32
N THR A 358 -8.60 -28.76 14.46
CA THR A 358 -8.81 -30.22 14.40
C THR A 358 -8.05 -30.94 15.50
N SER A 359 -8.58 -32.04 16.01
CA SER A 359 -7.93 -32.91 17.01
C SER A 359 -7.78 -34.35 16.53
N SER A 360 -7.79 -34.57 15.21
CA SER A 360 -7.67 -35.92 14.64
C SER A 360 -6.27 -36.50 14.83
N GLU A 361 -6.19 -37.72 15.35
CA GLU A 361 -4.97 -38.48 15.60
C GLU A 361 -3.96 -38.53 14.42
N PRO A 362 -4.35 -38.75 13.14
CA PRO A 362 -3.39 -38.77 12.05
C PRO A 362 -2.74 -37.40 11.76
N HIS A 363 -3.45 -36.28 12.00
CA HIS A 363 -2.84 -34.95 11.84
C HIS A 363 -1.94 -34.62 13.03
N LEU A 364 -2.28 -35.10 14.23
CA LEU A 364 -1.46 -34.95 15.43
C LEU A 364 -0.09 -35.64 15.27
N SER A 365 -0.04 -36.86 14.73
CA SER A 365 1.23 -37.57 14.51
C SER A 365 2.17 -36.82 13.55
N HIS A 366 1.63 -36.20 12.50
CA HIS A 366 2.40 -35.37 11.57
C HIS A 366 2.88 -34.07 12.23
N ILE A 367 2.07 -33.41 13.06
CA ILE A 367 2.50 -32.23 13.82
C ILE A 367 3.60 -32.58 14.82
N ILE A 368 3.48 -33.71 15.53
CA ILE A 368 4.54 -34.24 16.39
C ILE A 368 5.84 -34.45 15.60
N HIS A 369 5.74 -34.94 14.35
CA HIS A 369 6.89 -35.07 13.47
C HIS A 369 7.51 -33.70 13.11
N THR A 370 6.70 -32.65 12.88
CA THR A 370 7.23 -31.29 12.66
C THR A 370 7.99 -30.75 13.88
N LEU A 371 7.53 -31.04 15.11
CA LEU A 371 8.23 -30.64 16.34
C LEU A 371 9.59 -31.36 16.48
N ARG A 372 9.64 -32.65 16.13
CA ARG A 372 10.91 -33.39 16.09
C ARG A 372 11.90 -32.76 15.10
N LEU A 373 11.44 -32.40 13.92
CA LEU A 373 12.25 -31.72 12.91
C LEU A 373 12.72 -30.34 13.40
N ALA A 374 11.83 -29.57 14.03
CA ALA A 374 12.19 -28.28 14.64
C ALA A 374 13.29 -28.44 15.72
N SER A 375 13.29 -29.55 16.47
CA SER A 375 14.33 -29.83 17.48
C SER A 375 15.72 -30.14 16.90
N LEU A 376 15.81 -30.43 15.60
CA LEU A 376 17.08 -30.67 14.89
C LEU A 376 17.70 -29.37 14.34
N CYS A 377 16.97 -28.25 14.37
CA CYS A 377 17.45 -26.99 13.83
C CYS A 377 18.69 -26.49 14.58
N PRO A 378 19.74 -26.05 13.86
CA PRO A 378 20.82 -25.29 14.47
C PRO A 378 20.26 -24.05 15.18
N SER A 379 20.53 -23.89 16.47
CA SER A 379 20.00 -22.79 17.28
C SER A 379 20.67 -21.47 16.92
N THR A 380 19.89 -20.39 16.97
CA THR A 380 20.38 -19.03 16.74
C THR A 380 19.67 -18.05 17.66
N LYS A 381 20.25 -16.87 17.87
CA LYS A 381 19.63 -15.81 18.69
C LYS A 381 18.65 -14.92 17.92
N THR A 382 18.53 -15.12 16.60
CA THR A 382 17.89 -14.15 15.70
C THR A 382 16.89 -14.76 14.72
N ALA A 383 16.81 -16.09 14.62
CA ALA A 383 15.89 -16.79 13.73
C ALA A 383 15.21 -17.95 14.47
N PHE A 384 13.98 -18.26 14.10
CA PHE A 384 13.23 -19.36 14.71
C PHE A 384 13.62 -20.73 14.16
N CYS A 385 13.40 -21.76 14.97
CA CYS A 385 13.55 -23.17 14.61
C CYS A 385 12.17 -23.75 14.24
N VAL A 386 11.92 -23.88 12.94
CA VAL A 386 10.66 -24.43 12.42
C VAL A 386 10.93 -25.77 11.74
N GLY A 387 9.97 -26.69 11.82
CA GLY A 387 9.95 -27.96 11.09
C GLY A 387 8.73 -28.08 10.18
N CYS A 388 8.87 -28.80 9.07
CA CYS A 388 7.86 -28.96 8.04
C CYS A 388 7.83 -30.40 7.51
N VAL A 389 6.64 -30.94 7.27
CA VAL A 389 6.38 -32.26 6.70
C VAL A 389 5.36 -32.14 5.59
N ILE A 390 5.60 -32.77 4.44
CA ILE A 390 4.63 -32.88 3.35
C ILE A 390 4.23 -34.35 3.21
N ALA A 391 2.93 -34.63 3.24
CA ALA A 391 2.40 -35.99 3.21
C ALA A 391 1.21 -36.14 2.26
N SER A 392 0.97 -37.37 1.83
CA SER A 392 -0.23 -37.71 1.07
C SER A 392 -1.46 -37.76 1.99
N PRO A 393 -2.56 -37.08 1.65
CA PRO A 393 -3.78 -37.06 2.46
C PRO A 393 -4.48 -38.43 2.49
N HIS A 394 -4.27 -39.27 1.48
CA HIS A 394 -4.93 -40.56 1.34
C HIS A 394 -4.19 -41.67 2.10
N THR A 395 -2.86 -41.69 2.02
CA THR A 395 -2.05 -42.75 2.64
C THR A 395 -1.42 -42.34 3.96
N GLY A 396 -1.39 -41.05 4.29
CA GLY A 396 -0.61 -40.52 5.42
C GLY A 396 0.90 -40.70 5.26
N ARG A 397 1.38 -41.12 4.08
CA ARG A 397 2.81 -41.31 3.81
C ARG A 397 3.49 -39.95 3.66
N VAL A 398 4.57 -39.76 4.41
CA VAL A 398 5.47 -38.61 4.27
C VAL A 398 6.23 -38.71 2.94
N LEU A 399 6.18 -37.64 2.17
CA LEU A 399 6.84 -37.51 0.86
C LEU A 399 8.10 -36.68 0.96
N ALA A 400 8.08 -35.62 1.77
CA ALA A 400 9.24 -34.78 2.02
C ALA A 400 9.18 -34.19 3.44
N THR A 401 10.36 -33.87 3.97
CA THR A 401 10.53 -33.21 5.27
C THR A 401 11.54 -32.09 5.14
N GLY A 402 11.44 -31.09 6.01
CA GLY A 402 12.39 -30.00 6.08
C GLY A 402 12.43 -29.40 7.47
N TYR A 403 13.59 -28.88 7.87
CA TYR A 403 13.69 -28.02 9.04
C TYR A 403 14.54 -26.80 8.74
N SER A 404 14.38 -25.75 9.53
CA SER A 404 15.06 -24.48 9.29
C SER A 404 16.57 -24.65 9.36
N ARG A 405 17.28 -24.10 8.36
CA ARG A 405 18.74 -24.18 8.22
C ARG A 405 19.28 -25.61 8.10
N GLU A 406 18.52 -26.53 7.49
CA GLU A 406 18.93 -27.91 7.31
C GLU A 406 20.16 -28.08 6.39
N THR A 407 20.24 -27.31 5.31
CA THR A 407 21.32 -27.45 4.31
C THR A 407 22.63 -26.77 4.72
N GLY A 408 22.60 -25.90 5.74
CA GLY A 408 23.78 -25.17 6.24
C GLY A 408 24.28 -24.03 5.34
N ASP A 409 23.89 -23.99 4.06
CA ASP A 409 24.37 -23.04 3.06
C ASP A 409 23.76 -21.64 3.22
N GLU A 410 22.53 -21.54 3.74
CA GLU A 410 21.85 -20.28 4.00
C GLU A 410 21.42 -20.17 5.47
N ARG A 411 21.96 -19.19 6.22
CA ARG A 411 21.55 -18.89 7.62
C ARG A 411 20.06 -18.55 7.80
N ASN A 412 19.33 -18.45 6.71
CA ASN A 412 17.97 -17.97 6.65
C ASN A 412 17.06 -18.94 5.86
N GLU A 413 17.40 -20.22 5.80
CA GLU A 413 16.52 -21.19 5.16
C GLU A 413 15.33 -21.56 6.07
N HIS A 414 14.11 -21.46 5.56
CA HIS A 414 12.89 -21.85 6.28
C HIS A 414 12.53 -23.32 6.03
N ALA A 415 11.83 -23.94 6.97
CA ALA A 415 11.49 -25.36 6.90
C ALA A 415 10.65 -25.73 5.67
N GLU A 416 9.68 -24.90 5.31
CA GLU A 416 8.79 -25.10 4.17
C GLU A 416 9.56 -24.97 2.85
N GLN A 417 10.58 -24.10 2.81
CA GLN A 417 11.49 -23.98 1.67
C GLN A 417 12.26 -25.29 1.44
N VAL A 418 12.83 -25.86 2.51
CA VAL A 418 13.57 -27.14 2.42
C VAL A 418 12.67 -28.29 1.99
N ALA A 419 11.51 -28.43 2.63
CA ALA A 419 10.59 -29.54 2.36
C ALA A 419 10.08 -29.50 0.92
N LEU A 420 9.73 -28.32 0.41
CA LEU A 420 9.30 -28.14 -0.98
C LEU A 420 10.44 -28.40 -1.98
N GLY A 421 11.67 -27.98 -1.66
CA GLY A 421 12.85 -28.25 -2.49
C GLY A 421 13.09 -29.75 -2.66
N LYS A 422 13.14 -30.49 -1.55
CA LYS A 422 13.29 -31.95 -1.56
C LYS A 422 12.14 -32.66 -2.27
N LEU A 423 10.92 -32.15 -2.17
CA LEU A 423 9.78 -32.70 -2.90
C LEU A 423 9.88 -32.48 -4.42
N ALA A 424 10.51 -31.39 -4.83
CA ALA A 424 10.72 -31.09 -6.24
C ALA A 424 11.87 -31.91 -6.86
N GLU A 425 12.87 -32.25 -6.05
CA GLU A 425 14.04 -33.07 -6.42
C GLU A 425 13.77 -34.56 -6.35
N SER A 426 13.02 -35.01 -5.34
CA SER A 426 12.48 -36.35 -5.34
C SER A 426 11.49 -36.40 -6.50
N THR A 427 11.91 -36.99 -7.61
CA THR A 427 11.03 -37.60 -8.60
C THR A 427 10.19 -38.61 -7.86
N CYS A 428 9.20 -38.14 -7.10
CA CYS A 428 8.24 -38.97 -6.43
C CYS A 428 7.65 -39.80 -7.54
N GLU A 429 7.81 -41.12 -7.39
CA GLU A 429 7.19 -42.17 -8.16
C GLU A 429 5.67 -42.01 -8.09
N ALA A 430 5.16 -40.95 -8.70
CA ALA A 430 3.77 -40.83 -9.03
C ALA A 430 3.58 -41.81 -10.18
N GLY A 431 3.27 -43.06 -9.80
CA GLY A 431 2.98 -44.13 -10.73
C GLY A 431 2.06 -43.63 -11.85
N GLU A 432 2.27 -44.17 -13.04
CA GLU A 432 1.46 -43.88 -14.23
C GLU A 432 -0.03 -43.88 -13.85
N GLY A 433 -0.65 -42.72 -13.85
CA GLY A 433 -2.01 -42.57 -13.36
C GLY A 433 -2.58 -41.21 -13.71
N GLU A 434 -3.83 -41.19 -14.14
CA GLU A 434 -4.55 -39.95 -14.41
C GLU A 434 -4.92 -39.24 -13.09
N GLY A 435 -4.95 -37.90 -13.12
CA GLY A 435 -5.41 -37.05 -12.00
C GLY A 435 -4.31 -36.27 -11.27
N VAL A 436 -4.72 -35.39 -10.37
CA VAL A 436 -3.85 -34.55 -9.53
C VAL A 436 -3.60 -35.27 -8.20
N VAL A 437 -2.35 -35.34 -7.74
CA VAL A 437 -2.03 -35.84 -6.40
C VAL A 437 -2.19 -34.70 -5.41
N GLU A 438 -3.22 -34.78 -4.58
CA GLU A 438 -3.40 -33.84 -3.47
C GLU A 438 -2.37 -34.09 -2.37
N LEU A 439 -1.91 -33.03 -1.71
CA LEU A 439 -0.90 -33.04 -0.67
C LEU A 439 -1.36 -32.23 0.55
N ASP A 440 -0.97 -32.71 1.73
CA ASP A 440 -1.07 -31.98 2.98
C ASP A 440 0.31 -31.48 3.40
N LEU A 441 0.40 -30.20 3.79
CA LEU A 441 1.60 -29.63 4.38
C LEU A 441 1.36 -29.41 5.88
N TYR A 442 2.27 -29.90 6.71
CA TYR A 442 2.27 -29.72 8.15
C TYR A 442 3.47 -28.88 8.54
N THR A 443 3.28 -27.87 9.38
CA THR A 443 4.35 -26.99 9.86
C THR A 443 4.22 -26.75 11.36
N SER A 444 5.35 -26.65 12.05
CA SER A 444 5.37 -26.37 13.49
C SER A 444 5.01 -24.93 13.83
N MET A 445 5.00 -24.03 12.85
CA MET A 445 4.62 -22.62 12.99
C MET A 445 3.93 -22.15 11.72
N GLU A 446 2.98 -21.22 11.85
CA GLU A 446 2.26 -20.63 10.71
C GLU A 446 3.24 -20.17 9.61
N PRO A 447 2.99 -20.52 8.33
CA PRO A 447 3.85 -20.09 7.24
C PRO A 447 3.88 -18.57 7.12
N CYS A 448 5.07 -17.99 7.02
CA CYS A 448 5.18 -16.53 6.96
C CYS A 448 4.61 -15.94 5.65
N SER A 449 3.86 -14.84 5.78
CA SER A 449 3.41 -14.03 4.63
C SER A 449 4.46 -13.02 4.16
N GLU A 450 5.45 -12.74 5.00
CA GLU A 450 6.54 -11.78 4.75
C GLU A 450 7.86 -12.32 5.33
N ARG A 451 9.00 -11.83 4.84
CA ARG A 451 10.32 -12.17 5.40
C ARG A 451 11.16 -10.91 5.51
N LEU A 452 11.67 -10.64 6.72
CA LEU A 452 12.56 -9.49 7.00
C LEU A 452 13.84 -9.50 6.14
N SER A 453 14.25 -10.68 5.67
CA SER A 453 15.41 -10.82 4.78
C SER A 453 15.14 -10.42 3.33
N GLY A 454 13.89 -10.17 2.95
CA GLY A 454 13.46 -9.94 1.56
C GLY A 454 13.41 -11.21 0.68
N ALA A 455 13.62 -12.40 1.25
CA ALA A 455 13.53 -13.66 0.52
C ALA A 455 12.07 -14.08 0.31
N LEU A 456 11.79 -15.00 -0.63
CA LEU A 456 10.42 -15.41 -0.95
C LEU A 456 9.72 -16.01 0.30
N PRO A 457 8.56 -15.47 0.74
CA PRO A 457 7.81 -15.95 1.91
C PRO A 457 7.28 -17.37 1.75
N CYS A 458 7.09 -18.09 2.86
CA CYS A 458 6.67 -19.49 2.84
C CYS A 458 5.30 -19.68 2.18
N VAL A 459 4.34 -18.79 2.45
CA VAL A 459 3.04 -18.81 1.78
C VAL A 459 3.18 -18.71 0.26
N GLN A 460 4.02 -17.78 -0.20
CA GLN A 460 4.26 -17.60 -1.63
C GLN A 460 4.98 -18.79 -2.26
N ARG A 461 5.84 -19.50 -1.51
CA ARG A 461 6.46 -20.77 -1.96
C ARG A 461 5.43 -21.88 -2.14
N ILE A 462 4.48 -22.02 -1.21
CA ILE A 462 3.38 -23.00 -1.32
C ILE A 462 2.52 -22.72 -2.55
N LEU A 463 2.19 -21.43 -2.79
CA LEU A 463 1.42 -21.03 -3.97
C LEU A 463 2.20 -21.23 -5.27
N ALA A 464 3.49 -20.88 -5.29
CA ALA A 464 4.37 -21.07 -6.44
C ALA A 464 4.49 -22.56 -6.79
N PHE A 465 4.68 -23.44 -5.79
CA PHE A 465 4.67 -24.89 -5.99
C PHE A 465 3.39 -25.36 -6.68
N ASN A 466 2.22 -24.95 -6.18
CA ASN A 466 0.94 -25.31 -6.79
C ASN A 466 0.75 -24.78 -8.23
N ASP A 467 1.30 -23.61 -8.54
CA ASP A 467 1.23 -23.01 -9.87
C ASP A 467 2.23 -23.61 -10.86
N GLU A 468 3.42 -24.00 -10.41
CA GLU A 468 4.42 -24.70 -11.24
C GLU A 468 3.91 -26.06 -11.70
N GLN A 469 3.23 -26.80 -10.83
CA GLN A 469 2.64 -28.10 -11.15
C GLN A 469 1.49 -28.01 -12.18
N LYS A 470 0.88 -26.82 -12.37
CA LYS A 470 -0.08 -26.57 -13.46
C LYS A 470 0.60 -26.35 -14.81
N ARG A 471 1.84 -25.84 -14.81
CA ARG A 471 2.55 -25.37 -16.01
C ARG A 471 3.49 -26.41 -16.60
N ALA A 472 4.07 -27.28 -15.77
CA ALA A 472 4.94 -28.37 -16.20
C ALA A 472 4.28 -29.71 -15.88
N PRO A 473 3.76 -30.45 -16.88
CA PRO A 473 3.24 -31.80 -16.66
C PRO A 473 4.41 -32.74 -16.39
N ARG A 474 4.90 -32.77 -15.14
CA ARG A 474 5.59 -33.95 -14.61
C ARG A 474 4.62 -35.12 -14.66
N LEU A 475 5.14 -36.35 -14.58
CA LEU A 475 4.35 -37.55 -14.31
C LEU A 475 3.46 -37.25 -13.09
N ARG A 476 2.17 -37.04 -13.36
CA ARG A 476 1.10 -36.67 -12.43
C ARG A 476 1.33 -35.35 -11.62
N PRO A 477 0.58 -34.27 -11.89
CA PRO A 477 0.76 -33.00 -11.17
C PRO A 477 0.40 -33.14 -9.68
N MET A 478 1.22 -32.57 -8.81
CA MET A 478 0.99 -32.51 -7.37
C MET A 478 0.38 -31.17 -6.94
N ARG A 479 -0.43 -31.16 -5.89
CA ARG A 479 -1.04 -29.92 -5.37
C ARG A 479 -1.27 -29.99 -3.87
N ILE A 480 -0.75 -29.00 -3.15
CA ILE A 480 -1.07 -28.77 -1.74
C ILE A 480 -2.48 -28.20 -1.63
N THR A 481 -3.36 -28.92 -0.93
CA THR A 481 -4.77 -28.53 -0.73
C THR A 481 -5.07 -28.14 0.72
N ARG A 482 -4.28 -28.61 1.68
CA ARG A 482 -4.44 -28.31 3.11
C ARG A 482 -3.09 -28.01 3.76
N VAL A 483 -3.10 -27.03 4.67
CA VAL A 483 -1.98 -26.68 5.52
C VAL A 483 -2.42 -26.84 6.98
N PHE A 484 -1.62 -27.56 7.74
CA PHE A 484 -1.82 -27.80 9.17
C PHE A 484 -0.70 -27.12 9.95
N GLN A 485 -1.04 -26.36 10.99
CA GLN A 485 -0.06 -25.68 11.83
C GLN A 485 -0.18 -26.08 13.30
N ALA A 486 0.96 -26.12 14.00
CA ALA A 486 1.01 -26.36 15.44
C ALA A 486 0.78 -25.07 16.26
N LEU A 487 1.31 -23.95 15.77
CA LEU A 487 1.30 -22.66 16.46
C LEU A 487 1.06 -21.54 15.45
N GLN A 488 0.20 -20.59 15.81
CA GLN A 488 0.05 -19.33 15.08
C GLN A 488 1.29 -18.45 15.30
N GLU A 489 1.78 -17.78 14.26
CA GLU A 489 3.00 -16.96 14.40
C GLU A 489 2.77 -15.86 15.45
N PRO A 490 3.65 -15.72 16.47
CA PRO A 490 3.51 -14.66 17.46
C PRO A 490 3.69 -13.26 16.86
N ASP A 491 2.91 -12.29 17.34
CA ASP A 491 2.96 -10.88 16.90
C ASP A 491 4.34 -10.21 17.08
N ASP A 492 5.21 -10.78 17.92
CA ASP A 492 6.58 -10.32 18.16
C ASP A 492 7.47 -10.33 16.90
N PHE A 493 7.10 -11.11 15.87
CA PHE A 493 7.93 -11.29 14.67
C PHE A 493 7.34 -10.62 13.43
N ILE A 494 6.10 -10.96 13.06
CA ILE A 494 5.36 -10.29 11.98
C ILE A 494 4.05 -9.78 12.59
N ALA A 495 3.97 -8.47 12.77
CA ALA A 495 2.85 -7.81 13.47
C ALA A 495 1.46 -8.06 12.85
N THR A 496 1.41 -8.50 11.58
CA THR A 496 0.18 -8.97 10.93
C THR A 496 0.51 -10.06 9.89
N ASN A 497 0.67 -11.32 10.32
CA ASN A 497 0.74 -12.44 9.37
C ASN A 497 -0.64 -12.62 8.68
N VAL A 498 -0.68 -12.52 7.35
CA VAL A 498 -1.89 -12.66 6.53
C VAL A 498 -1.98 -14.03 5.83
N SER A 499 -1.18 -15.01 6.25
CA SER A 499 -1.09 -16.34 5.63
C SER A 499 -2.45 -17.03 5.50
N ALA A 500 -3.27 -16.95 6.55
CA ALA A 500 -4.57 -17.60 6.61
C ALA A 500 -5.52 -17.09 5.51
N GLY A 501 -5.46 -15.79 5.20
CA GLY A 501 -6.22 -15.17 4.11
C GLY A 501 -5.70 -15.62 2.75
N LEU A 502 -4.39 -15.52 2.52
CA LEU A 502 -3.76 -15.86 1.25
C LEU A 502 -3.94 -17.33 0.87
N LEU A 503 -3.81 -18.25 1.83
CA LEU A 503 -4.05 -19.68 1.60
C LEU A 503 -5.52 -19.93 1.27
N ARG A 504 -6.44 -19.33 2.03
CA ARG A 504 -7.90 -19.47 1.81
C ARG A 504 -8.33 -18.98 0.43
N ASP A 505 -7.83 -17.83 0.00
CA ASP A 505 -8.15 -17.23 -1.31
C ASP A 505 -7.66 -18.11 -2.48
N ASN A 506 -6.69 -18.99 -2.24
CA ASN A 506 -6.16 -19.95 -3.20
C ASN A 506 -6.74 -21.37 -3.04
N ASN A 507 -7.85 -21.50 -2.30
CA ASN A 507 -8.50 -22.78 -1.98
C ASN A 507 -7.56 -23.77 -1.26
N ILE A 508 -6.70 -23.26 -0.38
CA ILE A 508 -5.87 -24.04 0.52
C ILE A 508 -6.43 -23.85 1.94
N LYS A 509 -6.84 -24.93 2.58
CA LYS A 509 -7.44 -24.86 3.92
C LYS A 509 -6.33 -24.81 4.97
N LEU A 510 -6.30 -23.76 5.78
CA LEU A 510 -5.42 -23.66 6.96
C LEU A 510 -6.16 -24.14 8.22
N THR A 511 -5.55 -25.09 8.95
CA THR A 511 -6.13 -25.68 10.16
C THR A 511 -5.09 -25.76 11.27
N THR A 512 -5.43 -25.28 12.46
CA THR A 512 -4.57 -25.46 13.66
C THR A 512 -4.87 -26.82 14.29
N VAL A 513 -3.83 -27.61 14.55
CA VAL A 513 -3.98 -28.93 15.17
C VAL A 513 -3.88 -28.80 16.67
N LEU A 514 -4.89 -29.29 17.37
CA LEU A 514 -4.99 -29.29 18.82
C LEU A 514 -4.82 -30.73 19.36
N PRO A 515 -4.32 -30.88 20.60
CA PRO A 515 -4.30 -32.18 21.24
C PRO A 515 -5.73 -32.66 21.57
N PRO A 516 -5.91 -33.94 21.93
CA PRO A 516 -7.19 -34.48 22.35
C PRO A 516 -7.82 -33.67 23.50
N ALA A 517 -9.15 -33.68 23.56
CA ALA A 517 -9.95 -32.75 24.37
C ALA A 517 -9.61 -32.70 25.88
N GLY A 518 -8.96 -33.73 26.43
CA GLY A 518 -8.56 -33.86 27.83
C GLY A 518 -7.18 -33.30 28.20
N GLU A 519 -6.37 -32.86 27.23
CA GLU A 519 -5.01 -32.35 27.46
C GLU A 519 -4.93 -30.81 27.34
N ARG A 520 -6.06 -30.14 27.50
CA ARG A 520 -6.18 -28.68 27.36
C ARG A 520 -6.22 -28.02 28.74
N ASN A 521 -5.19 -27.24 29.05
CA ASN A 521 -5.13 -26.40 30.25
C ASN A 521 -5.51 -24.96 29.90
N GLY A 522 -5.90 -24.15 30.88
CA GLY A 522 -6.35 -22.75 30.70
C GLY A 522 -5.30 -21.79 30.09
N GLU A 523 -4.07 -22.23 29.84
CA GLU A 523 -2.95 -21.46 29.29
C GLU A 523 -2.56 -21.90 27.85
N GLY A 524 -3.47 -22.54 27.11
CA GLY A 524 -3.22 -23.04 25.74
C GLY A 524 -2.89 -24.54 25.68
N SER A 525 -2.72 -25.08 24.47
CA SER A 525 -2.37 -26.49 24.28
C SER A 525 -0.89 -26.78 24.55
N TRP A 526 -0.55 -28.01 24.98
CA TRP A 526 0.86 -28.40 25.14
C TRP A 526 1.63 -28.33 23.81
N ILE A 527 0.95 -28.59 22.69
CA ILE A 527 1.50 -28.48 21.33
C ILE A 527 1.94 -27.05 21.04
N GLU A 528 1.09 -26.05 21.30
CA GLU A 528 1.42 -24.63 21.07
C GLU A 528 2.58 -24.17 21.97
N ARG A 529 2.57 -24.56 23.25
CA ARG A 529 3.67 -24.23 24.18
C ARG A 529 4.99 -24.81 23.72
N GLU A 530 4.96 -26.07 23.30
CA GLU A 530 6.17 -26.77 22.89
C GLU A 530 6.68 -26.29 21.52
N ALA A 531 5.77 -26.01 20.58
CA ALA A 531 6.09 -25.37 19.31
C ALA A 531 6.77 -24.00 19.53
N LEU A 532 6.25 -23.18 20.46
CA LEU A 532 6.84 -21.88 20.79
C LEU A 532 8.22 -22.04 21.43
N ARG A 533 8.35 -22.99 22.36
CA ARG A 533 9.61 -23.30 23.04
C ARG A 533 10.70 -23.73 22.07
N LEU A 534 10.36 -24.63 21.15
CA LEU A 534 11.28 -25.10 20.11
C LEU A 534 11.61 -23.98 19.12
N ALA A 535 10.61 -23.21 18.68
CA ALA A 535 10.83 -22.09 17.77
C ALA A 535 11.84 -21.07 18.33
N LYS A 536 11.74 -20.74 19.62
CA LYS A 536 12.67 -19.83 20.31
C LYS A 536 13.95 -20.50 20.82
N HIS A 537 14.30 -21.71 20.35
CA HIS A 537 15.49 -22.40 20.84
C HIS A 537 16.78 -21.60 20.58
N GLY A 538 17.46 -21.20 21.66
CA GLY A 538 18.66 -20.35 21.62
C GLY A 538 18.41 -18.84 21.73
N HIS A 539 17.16 -18.39 21.82
CA HIS A 539 16.80 -17.00 22.10
C HIS A 539 16.89 -16.68 23.60
N PRO A 540 17.16 -15.42 23.99
CA PRO A 540 17.24 -15.02 25.40
C PRO A 540 15.92 -15.18 26.16
N ASP A 541 14.78 -15.14 25.47
CA ASP A 541 13.42 -15.26 25.98
C ASP A 541 12.80 -16.64 25.69
N GLN A 542 13.63 -17.66 25.47
CA GLN A 542 13.15 -19.04 25.27
C GLN A 542 12.30 -19.49 26.49
N PRO A 543 11.04 -19.96 26.28
CA PRO A 543 10.22 -20.50 27.36
C PRO A 543 10.88 -21.68 28.08
N VAL A 544 10.64 -21.80 29.39
CA VAL A 544 11.11 -22.93 30.19
C VAL A 544 10.27 -24.18 29.87
N GLU A 545 10.94 -25.33 29.75
CA GLU A 545 10.29 -26.62 29.57
C GLU A 545 9.47 -26.98 30.82
N ARG A 546 8.16 -27.24 30.66
CA ARG A 546 7.27 -27.65 31.74
C ARG A 546 7.16 -29.17 31.78
N GLU A 547 7.00 -29.72 32.98
CA GLU A 547 6.83 -31.15 33.20
C GLU A 547 5.61 -31.68 32.43
N GLY A 548 5.82 -32.65 31.53
CA GLY A 548 4.77 -33.21 30.66
C GLY A 548 4.71 -32.67 29.22
N ASP A 549 5.16 -31.44 28.95
CA ASP A 549 5.02 -30.82 27.61
C ASP A 549 5.97 -31.45 26.56
N SER A 550 7.16 -31.88 26.98
CA SER A 550 8.14 -32.54 26.11
C SER A 550 7.97 -34.06 26.00
N ILE A 551 7.22 -34.64 26.93
CA ILE A 551 6.96 -36.09 27.03
C ILE A 551 6.14 -36.54 25.82
N GLY A 552 5.12 -35.77 25.43
CA GLY A 552 4.17 -36.14 24.35
C GLY A 552 4.78 -36.44 22.99
N TRP A 553 5.87 -35.76 22.58
CA TRP A 553 6.53 -36.00 21.29
C TRP A 553 7.87 -36.74 21.39
N ARG A 554 8.54 -36.72 22.56
CA ARG A 554 9.79 -37.46 22.80
C ARG A 554 9.54 -38.93 23.13
N GLU A 555 8.42 -39.29 23.78
CA GLU A 555 8.07 -40.66 24.14
C GLU A 555 7.41 -41.47 23.02
N ALA A 556 6.90 -40.83 21.96
CA ALA A 556 6.43 -41.52 20.74
C ALA A 556 7.58 -42.18 19.93
N LYS A 557 8.69 -42.56 20.60
CA LYS A 557 9.79 -43.43 20.18
C LYS A 557 9.47 -44.93 20.40
N GLY A 558 8.29 -45.29 20.91
CA GLY A 558 7.91 -46.65 21.26
C GLY A 558 6.82 -47.26 20.38
N GLY A 559 7.11 -47.52 19.10
CA GLY A 559 6.27 -48.33 18.23
C GLY A 559 7.14 -48.96 17.16
N ARG A 560 7.49 -50.24 17.37
CA ARG A 560 8.21 -51.07 16.39
C ARG A 560 7.40 -51.26 15.12
#